data_AF-A0A8H9BYW3-F1
#
_entry.id   AF-A0A8H9BYW3-F1
#
_cell.length_a   1.000
_cell.length_b   1.000
_cell.length_c   1.000
_cell.angle_alpha   90.00
_cell.angle_beta   90.00
_cell.angle_gamma   90.00
#
_symmetry.space_group_name_H-M   'P 1'
#
loop_
_entity.id
_entity.type
_entity.pdbx_description
1 polymer ?
#
loop_
_entity_poly.entity_id
_entity_poly.type
_entity_poly.pdbx_seq_one_letter_code
_entity_poly.pdbx_strand_id
1 'polypeptide(L)'
;MSKVNTSFYLKPHTLSFINKLKIDKGFSSNAQVIEFLVESFNQAKQNDILLQKILKKEKYVDKQLQIIMRMNENILNALKYNPTNGKEKHIFDYALYAKQEIEKENRIKQLERRTI
;
A
#
# COMPACT_ATOMS: atom_id res chain seq x y z
N MET A 1 21.03 21.96 7.88
CA MET A 1 20.34 22.99 7.08
C MET A 1 20.53 24.33 7.76
N SER A 2 20.87 25.39 7.02
CA SER A 2 20.92 26.75 7.57
C SER A 2 19.50 27.26 7.82
N LYS A 3 19.29 28.00 8.93
CA LYS A 3 18.02 28.68 9.17
C LYS A 3 17.88 29.82 8.17
N VAL A 4 16.90 29.73 7.28
CA VAL A 4 16.55 30.79 6.34
C VAL A 4 15.51 31.67 7.00
N ASN A 5 15.80 32.96 7.12
CA ASN A 5 14.85 33.92 7.66
C ASN A 5 14.01 34.46 6.49
N THR A 6 12.70 34.29 6.54
CA THR A 6 11.80 34.64 5.43
C THR A 6 10.57 35.35 5.96
N SER A 7 10.25 36.50 5.36
CA SER A 7 9.05 37.28 5.66
C SER A 7 7.97 37.01 4.64
N PHE A 8 6.74 36.81 5.10
CA PHE A 8 5.56 36.63 4.26
C PHE A 8 4.33 37.28 4.91
N TYR A 9 3.35 37.63 4.10
CA TYR A 9 2.10 38.20 4.57
C TYR A 9 1.05 37.11 4.77
N LEU A 10 0.27 37.25 5.83
CA LEU A 10 -0.86 36.39 6.13
C LEU A 10 -2.14 37.22 6.16
N LYS A 11 -3.25 36.57 5.82
CA LYS A 11 -4.56 37.18 6.00
C LYS A 11 -4.83 37.38 7.51
N PRO A 12 -5.56 38.43 7.91
CA PRO A 12 -5.80 38.73 9.33
C PRO A 12 -6.40 37.56 10.12
N HIS A 13 -7.32 36.80 9.51
CA HIS A 13 -7.91 35.62 10.15
C HIS A 13 -6.87 34.52 10.42
N THR A 14 -5.92 34.32 9.50
CA THR A 14 -4.85 33.32 9.63
C THR A 14 -3.90 33.71 10.75
N LEU A 15 -3.58 35.01 10.86
CA LEU A 15 -2.75 35.52 11.95
C LEU A 15 -3.44 35.37 13.31
N SER A 16 -4.76 35.62 13.38
CA SER A 16 -5.56 35.37 14.59
C SER A 16 -5.49 33.91 15.02
N PHE A 17 -5.62 32.98 14.07
CA PHE A 17 -5.47 31.55 14.33
C PHE A 17 -4.08 31.19 14.87
N ILE A 18 -3.01 31.71 14.26
CA ILE A 18 -1.64 31.49 14.73
C ILE A 18 -1.46 32.00 16.16
N ASN A 19 -1.98 33.19 16.46
CA ASN A 19 -1.87 33.77 17.80
C ASN A 19 -2.64 32.94 18.84
N LYS A 20 -3.82 32.44 18.49
CA LYS A 20 -4.57 31.52 19.36
C LYS A 20 -3.78 30.22 19.60
N LEU A 21 -3.27 29.62 18.53
CA LEU A 21 -2.51 28.37 18.61
C LEU A 21 -1.20 28.54 19.37
N LYS A 22 -0.57 29.72 19.27
CA LYS A 22 0.58 30.12 20.08
C LYS A 22 0.26 30.05 21.57
N ILE A 23 -0.86 30.63 21.99
CA ILE A 23 -1.31 30.64 23.39
C ILE A 23 -1.67 29.23 23.85
N ASP A 24 -2.52 28.53 23.08
CA ASP A 24 -3.06 27.21 23.45
C ASP A 24 -1.95 26.15 23.63
N LYS A 25 -0.86 26.27 22.88
CA LYS A 25 0.28 25.33 22.90
C LYS A 25 1.49 25.84 23.69
N GLY A 26 1.43 27.06 24.24
CA GLY A 26 2.52 27.64 25.03
C GLY A 26 3.77 28.00 24.21
N PHE A 27 3.64 28.34 22.94
CA PHE A 27 4.78 28.74 22.10
C PHE A 27 5.22 30.18 22.40
N SER A 28 6.53 30.44 22.36
CA SER A 28 7.09 31.76 22.67
C SER A 28 6.98 32.74 21.49
N SER A 29 6.91 32.25 20.26
CA SER A 29 6.87 33.08 19.04
C SER A 29 5.98 32.48 17.95
N ASN A 30 5.52 33.34 17.03
CA ASN A 30 4.79 32.89 15.84
C ASN A 30 5.67 32.02 14.92
N ALA A 31 6.99 32.24 14.94
CA ALA A 31 7.94 31.40 14.20
C ALA A 31 7.91 29.95 14.67
N GLN A 32 7.88 29.69 15.98
CA GLN A 32 7.74 28.34 16.53
C GLN A 32 6.43 27.68 16.12
N VAL A 33 5.34 28.45 16.07
CA VAL A 33 4.04 27.94 15.60
C VAL A 33 4.13 27.51 14.13
N ILE A 34 4.76 28.34 13.28
CA ILE A 34 4.95 28.03 11.86
C ILE A 34 5.86 26.81 11.68
N GLU A 35 6.98 26.73 12.39
CA GLU A 35 7.87 25.56 12.38
C GLU A 35 7.10 24.29 12.75
N PHE A 36 6.33 24.33 13.85
CA PHE A 36 5.48 23.22 14.28
C PHE A 36 4.45 22.79 13.23
N LEU A 37 3.78 23.74 12.59
CA LEU A 37 2.78 23.44 11.55
C LEU A 37 3.42 22.83 10.31
N VAL A 38 4.58 23.32 9.89
CA VAL A 38 5.33 22.77 8.74
C VAL A 38 5.83 21.36 9.04
N GLU A 39 6.37 21.12 10.23
CA GLU A 39 6.79 19.79 10.67
C GLU A 39 5.60 18.81 10.70
N SER A 40 4.47 19.23 11.28
CA SER A 40 3.25 18.44 11.34
C SER A 40 2.74 18.08 9.94
N PHE A 41 2.77 19.03 9.00
CA PHE A 41 2.38 18.79 7.61
C PHE A 41 3.32 17.80 6.92
N ASN A 42 4.63 17.95 7.11
CA ASN A 42 5.61 17.05 6.52
C ASN A 42 5.50 15.63 7.10
N GLN A 43 5.29 15.50 8.40
CA GLN A 43 5.04 14.21 9.05
C GLN A 43 3.76 13.55 8.51
N ALA A 44 2.66 14.30 8.40
CA ALA A 44 1.42 13.80 7.83
C ALA A 44 1.61 13.28 6.39
N LYS A 45 2.37 14.01 5.57
CA LYS A 45 2.70 13.60 4.20
C LYS A 45 3.56 12.32 4.16
N GLN A 46 4.53 12.19 5.05
CA GLN A 46 5.33 10.96 5.15
C GLN A 46 4.48 9.76 5.59
N ASN A 47 3.56 9.96 6.53
CA ASN A 47 2.63 8.94 7.00
C ASN A 47 1.68 8.48 5.88
N ASP A 48 1.18 9.40 5.06
CA ASP A 48 0.35 9.06 3.89
C ASP A 48 1.12 8.21 2.87
N ILE A 49 2.37 8.57 2.57
CA ILE A 49 3.25 7.77 1.70
C ILE A 49 3.45 6.36 2.28
N LEU A 50 3.63 6.25 3.60
CA LEU A 50 3.79 4.96 4.27
C LEU A 50 2.50 4.13 4.19
N LEU A 51 1.34 4.74 4.44
CA LEU A 51 0.03 4.09 4.34
C LEU A 51 -0.20 3.54 2.93
N GLN A 52 0.08 4.33 1.89
CA GLN A 52 -0.03 3.89 0.50
C GLN A 52 0.87 2.67 0.21
N LYS A 53 2.07 2.59 0.80
CA LYS A 53 2.95 1.42 0.68
C LYS A 53 2.38 0.20 1.40
N ILE A 54 1.80 0.38 2.59
CA ILE A 54 1.17 -0.70 3.37
C ILE A 54 -0.03 -1.26 2.60
N LEU A 55 -0.94 -0.41 2.13
CA LEU A 55 -2.12 -0.82 1.35
C LEU A 55 -1.75 -1.59 0.08
N LYS A 56 -0.66 -1.20 -0.61
CA LYS A 56 -0.15 -1.97 -1.77
C LYS A 56 0.34 -3.36 -1.37
N LYS A 57 0.99 -3.50 -0.21
CA LYS A 57 1.46 -4.80 0.29
C LYS A 57 0.28 -5.69 0.73
N GLU A 58 -0.70 -5.11 1.40
CA GLU A 58 -1.94 -5.81 1.80
C GLU A 58 -2.64 -6.40 0.57
N LYS A 59 -2.86 -5.59 -0.46
CA LYS A 59 -3.44 -6.05 -1.73
C LYS A 59 -2.65 -7.18 -2.40
N TYR A 60 -1.31 -7.16 -2.26
CA TYR A 60 -0.46 -8.23 -2.76
C TYR A 60 -0.66 -9.53 -1.96
N VAL A 61 -0.74 -9.44 -0.64
CA VAL A 61 -1.00 -10.60 0.25
C VAL A 61 -2.37 -11.20 -0.05
N ASP A 62 -3.41 -10.38 -0.19
CA ASP A 62 -4.75 -10.86 -0.55
C ASP A 62 -4.76 -11.65 -1.86
N LYS A 63 -4.03 -11.16 -2.87
CA LYS A 63 -3.91 -11.86 -4.15
C LYS A 63 -3.21 -13.22 -3.99
N GLN A 64 -2.17 -13.31 -3.15
CA GLN A 64 -1.52 -14.58 -2.86
C GLN A 64 -2.47 -15.55 -2.14
N LEU A 65 -3.27 -15.04 -1.21
CA LEU A 65 -4.24 -15.83 -0.46
C LEU A 65 -5.34 -16.42 -1.38
N GLN A 66 -5.85 -15.61 -2.32
CA GLN A 66 -6.78 -16.07 -3.35
C GLN A 66 -6.19 -17.18 -4.24
N ILE A 67 -4.91 -17.07 -4.60
CA ILE A 67 -4.22 -18.12 -5.37
C ILE A 67 -4.16 -19.42 -4.57
N ILE A 68 -3.75 -19.35 -3.30
CA ILE A 68 -3.67 -20.52 -2.41
C ILE A 68 -5.04 -21.18 -2.24
N MET A 69 -6.10 -20.39 -2.02
CA MET A 69 -7.46 -20.91 -1.91
C MET A 69 -7.87 -21.67 -3.18
N ARG A 70 -7.63 -21.09 -4.36
CA ARG A 70 -7.94 -21.73 -5.64
C ARG A 70 -7.13 -23.00 -5.87
N MET A 71 -5.86 -23.03 -5.46
CA MET A 71 -5.04 -24.24 -5.51
C MET A 71 -5.60 -25.34 -4.60
N ASN A 72 -6.00 -24.99 -3.38
CA ASN A 72 -6.60 -25.93 -2.43
C ASN A 72 -7.93 -26.49 -2.96
N GLU A 73 -8.79 -25.65 -3.54
CA GLU A 73 -10.04 -26.09 -4.19
C GLU A 73 -9.78 -27.08 -5.33
N ASN A 74 -8.80 -26.79 -6.20
CA ASN A 74 -8.42 -27.67 -7.30
C ASN A 74 -7.92 -29.03 -6.80
N ILE A 75 -7.07 -29.04 -5.76
CA ILE A 75 -6.58 -30.28 -5.14
C ILE A 75 -7.74 -31.07 -4.52
N LEU A 76 -8.61 -30.42 -3.76
CA LEU A 76 -9.78 -31.06 -3.15
C LEU A 76 -10.73 -31.65 -4.20
N ASN A 77 -10.96 -30.95 -5.31
CA ASN A 77 -11.78 -31.46 -6.41
C ASN A 77 -11.11 -32.67 -7.08
N ALA A 78 -9.79 -32.63 -7.31
CA ALA A 78 -9.06 -33.76 -7.88
C ALA A 78 -9.13 -35.00 -6.96
N LEU A 79 -9.03 -34.82 -5.64
CA LEU A 79 -9.15 -35.90 -4.66
C LEU A 79 -10.58 -36.46 -4.58
N LYS A 80 -11.62 -35.61 -4.72
CA LYS A 80 -13.03 -36.04 -4.70
C LYS A 80 -13.41 -36.90 -5.91
N TYR A 81 -12.85 -36.64 -7.10
CA TYR A 81 -13.20 -37.36 -8.33
C TYR A 81 -12.37 -38.62 -8.58
N ASN A 82 -11.33 -38.90 -7.79
CA ASN A 82 -10.53 -40.13 -7.94
C ASN A 82 -10.05 -40.66 -6.56
N PRO A 83 -10.93 -41.29 -5.76
CA PRO A 83 -10.59 -41.69 -4.39
C PRO A 83 -9.58 -42.83 -4.31
N THR A 84 -9.44 -43.63 -5.37
CA THR A 84 -8.64 -44.85 -5.36
C THR A 84 -8.23 -45.16 -6.78
N ASN A 85 -6.98 -44.84 -7.16
CA ASN A 85 -6.14 -45.59 -8.10
C ASN A 85 -4.75 -44.93 -8.21
N GLY A 86 -3.91 -45.14 -7.20
CA GLY A 86 -2.44 -45.17 -7.28
C GLY A 86 -1.72 -44.08 -8.11
N LYS A 87 -2.12 -42.81 -8.01
CA LYS A 87 -1.59 -41.72 -8.85
C LYS A 87 -1.20 -40.46 -8.08
N GLU A 88 -0.63 -40.63 -6.88
CA GLU A 88 0.00 -39.54 -6.11
C GLU A 88 1.08 -38.78 -6.91
N LYS A 89 1.66 -39.40 -7.95
CA LYS A 89 2.61 -38.77 -8.88
C LYS A 89 2.05 -37.57 -9.68
N HIS A 90 0.74 -37.46 -9.91
CA HIS A 90 0.18 -36.44 -10.82
C HIS A 90 -0.34 -35.18 -10.13
N ILE A 91 -0.43 -35.15 -8.79
CA ILE A 91 -0.82 -33.93 -8.07
C ILE A 91 0.24 -32.83 -8.27
N PHE A 92 1.51 -33.21 -8.32
CA PHE A 92 2.62 -32.32 -8.65
C PHE A 92 2.57 -31.83 -10.10
N ASP A 93 2.19 -32.69 -11.06
CA ASP A 93 2.01 -32.30 -12.47
C ASP A 93 0.92 -31.23 -12.61
N TYR A 94 -0.18 -31.36 -11.86
CA TYR A 94 -1.28 -30.39 -11.86
C TYR A 94 -0.90 -29.04 -11.24
N ALA A 95 -0.14 -29.05 -10.14
CA ALA A 95 0.36 -27.81 -9.54
C ALA A 95 1.33 -27.08 -10.47
N LEU A 96 2.18 -27.83 -11.19
CA LEU A 96 3.09 -27.29 -12.19
C LEU A 96 2.31 -26.68 -13.37
N TYR A 97 1.28 -27.37 -13.84
CA TYR A 97 0.43 -26.93 -14.95
C TYR A 97 -0.39 -25.67 -14.59
N ALA A 98 -0.98 -25.64 -13.39
CA ALA A 98 -1.71 -24.47 -12.90
C ALA A 98 -0.80 -23.24 -12.76
N LYS A 99 0.45 -23.45 -12.31
CA LYS A 99 1.46 -22.37 -12.27
C LYS A 99 1.77 -21.82 -13.67
N GLN A 100 1.93 -22.70 -14.67
CA GLN A 100 2.20 -22.29 -16.06
C GLN A 100 1.03 -21.50 -16.68
N GLU A 101 -0.22 -21.90 -16.43
CA GLU A 101 -1.40 -21.17 -16.89
C GLU A 101 -1.47 -19.76 -16.29
N ILE A 102 -1.20 -19.63 -14.98
CA ILE A 102 -1.18 -18.33 -14.28
C ILE A 102 -0.06 -17.44 -14.82
N GLU A 103 1.13 -18.00 -15.10
CA GLU A 103 2.23 -17.25 -15.73
C GLU A 103 1.87 -16.77 -17.14
N LYS A 104 1.17 -17.60 -17.92
CA LYS A 104 0.70 -17.25 -19.27
C LYS A 104 -0.35 -16.13 -19.24
N GLU A 105 -1.34 -16.20 -18.36
CA GLU A 105 -2.33 -15.13 -18.16
C GLU A 105 -1.67 -13.80 -17.71
N ASN A 106 -0.72 -13.87 -16.78
CA ASN A 106 -0.01 -12.67 -16.32
C ASN A 106 0.82 -12.04 -17.44
N ARG A 107 1.39 -12.85 -18.34
CA ARG A 107 2.15 -12.39 -19.51
C ARG A 107 1.25 -11.71 -20.54
N ILE A 108 0.07 -12.27 -20.80
CA ILE A 108 -0.94 -11.65 -21.69
C ILE A 108 -1.36 -10.29 -21.12
N LYS A 109 -1.72 -10.21 -19.84
CA LYS A 109 -2.10 -8.96 -19.18
C LYS A 109 -0.99 -7.90 -19.16
N GLN A 110 0.29 -8.32 -19.16
CA GLN A 110 1.42 -7.39 -19.28
C GLN A 110 1.63 -6.88 -20.70
N LEU A 111 1.37 -7.71 -21.71
CA LEU A 111 1.44 -7.33 -23.12
C LEU A 111 0.31 -6.38 -23.49
N GLU A 112 -0.92 -6.65 -23.05
CA GLU A 112 -2.09 -5.77 -23.23
C GLU A 112 -1.92 -4.38 -22.59
N ARG A 113 -1.11 -4.27 -21.53
CA ARG A 113 -0.76 -2.98 -20.90
C ARG A 113 0.30 -2.17 -21.63
N ARG A 114 1.02 -2.76 -22.59
CA ARG A 114 2.09 -2.10 -23.36
C ARG A 114 1.65 -1.60 -24.73
N THR A 115 0.46 -1.99 -25.17
CA THR A 115 -0.14 -1.61 -26.47
C THR A 115 -1.05 -0.37 -26.40
N ILE A 116 -1.03 0.35 -25.29
CA ILE A 116 -1.63 1.69 -25.09
C ILE A 116 -0.50 2.65 -24.78
#